data_AF-A0A7S0WAM6-F1
#
_entry.id   AF-A0A7S0WAM6-F1
#
_cell.length_a   1.000
_cell.length_b   1.000
_cell.length_c   1.000
_cell.angle_alpha   90.00
_cell.angle_beta   90.00
_cell.angle_gamma   90.00
#
_symmetry.space_group_name_H-M   'P 1'
#
loop_
_entity.id
_entity.type
_entity.pdbx_description
1 polymer ?
#
loop_
_entity_poly.entity_id
_entity_poly.type
_entity_poly.pdbx_seq_one_letter_code
_entity_poly.pdbx_strand_id
1 'polypeptide(L)'
;RDRDRREIYPAPIDAIFGALETSGEIDAVLPEMDVITWRGNLSKLLTCAWNVNEAWTMEAELVNRCVVLNVRETEDSLRRALTRDDREERMCYWGYAFEESVCAEKPFEEPVDCLDCFCSVVRTKLGTLNVLMCGEVDCFDSDDGDLASYVELKTTRVMNDPRQVKKFEKEKLLKWWAQSYALGVRRILVGFRDDVGKVVKLQMLETLKLPGYVAAHEGAWNARDGLRCASLV
;
A
#
# COMPACT_ATOMS: atom_id res chain seq x y z
N ARG A 1 -13.68 4.09 -2.26
CA ARG A 1 -13.29 5.46 -2.70
C ARG A 1 -11.76 5.64 -2.80
N ASP A 2 -10.93 5.03 -1.94
CA ASP A 2 -9.44 5.14 -1.97
C ASP A 2 -8.80 4.87 -3.36
N ARG A 3 -9.44 4.05 -4.19
CA ARG A 3 -8.95 3.72 -5.55
C ARG A 3 -9.11 4.87 -6.58
N ASP A 4 -9.95 5.90 -6.35
CA ASP A 4 -10.09 7.04 -7.27
C ASP A 4 -9.11 8.18 -6.95
N ARG A 5 -8.04 8.27 -7.74
CA ARG A 5 -6.95 9.25 -7.57
C ARG A 5 -7.20 10.60 -8.27
N ARG A 6 -8.42 10.85 -8.76
CA ARG A 6 -8.78 12.11 -9.46
C ARG A 6 -9.32 13.18 -8.52
N GLU A 7 -9.55 12.84 -7.26
CA GLU A 7 -9.97 13.77 -6.21
C GLU A 7 -8.80 14.16 -5.31
N ILE A 8 -8.85 15.38 -4.77
CA ILE A 8 -7.80 15.88 -3.86
C ILE A 8 -7.75 15.09 -2.54
N TYR A 9 -8.88 14.55 -2.08
CA TYR A 9 -9.00 13.70 -0.90
C TYR A 9 -9.57 12.33 -1.30
N PRO A 10 -8.75 11.44 -1.90
CA PRO A 10 -9.23 10.19 -2.49
C PRO A 10 -9.67 9.17 -1.43
N ALA A 11 -9.14 9.28 -0.22
CA ALA A 11 -9.40 8.37 0.88
C ALA A 11 -9.82 9.19 2.11
N PRO A 12 -11.12 9.50 2.24
CA PRO A 12 -11.61 10.28 3.37
C PRO A 12 -11.48 9.46 4.67
N ILE A 13 -11.16 10.15 5.77
CA ILE A 13 -10.85 9.50 7.06
C ILE A 13 -12.11 9.03 7.81
N ASP A 14 -13.27 9.56 7.44
CA ASP A 14 -14.59 9.23 7.97
C ASP A 14 -14.89 7.72 7.88
N ALA A 15 -14.38 7.02 6.86
CA ALA A 15 -14.49 5.58 6.74
C ALA A 15 -13.88 4.82 7.93
N ILE A 16 -12.79 5.33 8.52
CA ILE A 16 -12.15 4.72 9.70
C ILE A 16 -13.05 4.90 10.92
N PHE A 17 -13.57 6.11 11.11
CA PHE A 17 -14.47 6.42 12.23
C PHE A 17 -15.79 5.63 12.11
N GLY A 18 -16.39 5.58 10.92
CA GLY A 18 -17.61 4.82 10.66
C GLY A 18 -17.43 3.31 10.89
N ALA A 19 -16.25 2.76 10.59
CA ALA A 19 -15.93 1.37 10.92
C ALA A 19 -15.90 1.13 12.44
N LEU A 20 -15.27 2.03 13.21
CA LEU A 20 -15.22 1.95 14.68
C LEU A 20 -16.60 2.16 15.33
N GLU A 21 -17.42 3.06 14.79
CA GLU A 21 -18.80 3.28 15.26
C GLU A 21 -19.63 2.01 15.03
N THR A 22 -19.51 1.41 13.85
CA THR A 22 -20.24 0.19 13.49
C THR A 22 -19.79 -1.01 14.32
N SER A 23 -18.50 -1.12 14.66
CA SER A 23 -17.99 -2.18 15.55
C SER A 23 -18.31 -1.94 17.02
N GLY A 24 -18.72 -0.72 17.40
CA GLY A 24 -18.97 -0.34 18.79
C GLY A 24 -17.69 -0.15 19.60
N GLU A 25 -16.53 -0.01 18.95
CA GLU A 25 -15.22 0.09 19.60
C GLU A 25 -14.70 1.54 19.69
N ILE A 26 -15.41 2.51 19.11
CA ILE A 26 -14.96 3.89 18.99
C ILE A 26 -14.54 4.52 20.33
N ASP A 27 -15.36 4.37 21.38
CA ASP A 27 -15.11 4.95 22.70
C ASP A 27 -13.95 4.27 23.43
N ALA A 28 -13.66 3.01 23.09
CA ALA A 28 -12.56 2.25 23.67
C ALA A 28 -11.23 2.51 22.96
N VAL A 29 -11.25 2.63 21.63
CA VAL A 29 -10.04 2.72 20.79
C VAL A 29 -9.54 4.16 20.70
N LEU A 30 -10.40 5.14 20.42
CA LEU A 30 -9.97 6.51 20.12
C LEU A 30 -9.15 7.17 21.25
N PRO A 31 -9.51 7.05 22.54
CA PRO A 31 -8.75 7.71 23.61
C PRO A 31 -7.32 7.21 23.77
N GLU A 32 -7.00 6.03 23.25
CA GLU A 32 -5.67 5.43 23.34
C GLU A 32 -4.76 5.77 22.15
N MET A 33 -5.29 6.42 21.10
CA MET A 33 -4.58 6.66 19.85
C MET A 33 -3.92 8.03 19.83
N ASP A 34 -2.64 8.05 19.43
CA ASP A 34 -1.88 9.28 19.22
C ASP A 34 -2.05 9.78 17.77
N VAL A 35 -2.19 8.86 16.81
CA VAL A 35 -2.33 9.15 15.38
C VAL A 35 -3.41 8.28 14.73
N ILE A 36 -4.24 8.87 13.88
CA ILE A 36 -5.20 8.18 13.01
C ILE A 36 -4.90 8.53 11.55
N THR A 37 -4.72 7.53 10.68
CA THR A 37 -4.39 7.78 9.28
C THR A 37 -4.73 6.62 8.34
N TRP A 38 -4.53 6.82 7.04
CA TRP A 38 -4.48 5.73 6.07
C TRP A 38 -3.06 5.16 5.99
N ARG A 39 -2.96 3.83 5.82
CA ARG A 39 -1.71 3.10 5.65
C ARG A 39 -0.80 3.73 4.58
N GLY A 40 -1.38 4.24 3.49
CA GLY A 40 -0.64 4.92 2.42
C GLY A 40 0.18 6.13 2.89
N ASN A 41 -0.29 6.88 3.89
CA ASN A 41 0.48 7.97 4.48
C ASN A 41 1.68 7.45 5.28
N LEU A 42 1.52 6.38 6.06
CA LEU A 42 2.64 5.74 6.74
C LEU A 42 3.68 5.21 5.74
N SER A 43 3.25 4.63 4.61
CA SER A 43 4.16 4.21 3.53
C SER A 43 4.97 5.37 2.94
N LYS A 44 4.39 6.56 2.77
CA LYS A 44 5.12 7.76 2.32
C LYS A 44 6.22 8.12 3.33
N LEU A 45 5.93 8.10 4.63
CA LEU A 45 6.92 8.38 5.67
C LEU A 45 8.06 7.34 5.69
N LEU A 46 7.72 6.05 5.63
CA LEU A 46 8.67 4.94 5.61
C LEU A 46 9.62 4.99 4.41
N THR A 47 9.18 5.55 3.29
CA THR A 47 9.96 5.60 2.04
C THR A 47 10.64 6.96 1.80
N CYS A 48 10.39 7.96 2.65
CA CYS A 48 10.74 9.36 2.40
C CYS A 48 12.23 9.60 2.09
N ALA A 49 13.15 8.84 2.71
CA ALA A 49 14.58 9.01 2.49
C ALA A 49 15.06 8.54 1.11
N TRP A 50 14.28 7.71 0.41
CA TRP A 50 14.70 7.09 -0.86
C TRP A 50 13.73 7.34 -2.02
N ASN A 51 12.45 7.57 -1.75
CA ASN A 51 11.46 7.90 -2.78
C ASN A 51 11.50 9.40 -3.13
N VAL A 52 12.63 9.87 -3.63
CA VAL A 52 12.89 11.30 -3.90
C VAL A 52 12.20 11.84 -5.16
N ASN A 53 11.67 10.96 -6.01
CA ASN A 53 11.07 11.33 -7.29
C ASN A 53 9.56 11.56 -7.22
N GLU A 54 8.93 11.26 -6.09
CA GLU A 54 7.49 11.37 -5.91
C GLU A 54 7.18 12.30 -4.73
N ALA A 55 6.85 13.53 -5.07
CA ALA A 55 6.33 14.48 -4.11
C ALA A 55 4.99 13.99 -3.54
N TRP A 56 4.81 14.20 -2.24
CA TRP A 56 3.59 13.89 -1.52
C TRP A 56 3.21 15.03 -0.60
N THR A 57 1.93 15.12 -0.29
CA THR A 57 1.38 15.97 0.76
C THR A 57 0.55 15.12 1.70
N MET A 58 0.38 15.62 2.92
CA MET A 58 -0.56 15.13 3.92
C MET A 58 -1.16 16.36 4.60
N GLU A 59 -2.44 16.29 4.92
CA GLU A 59 -3.08 17.28 5.77
C GLU A 59 -3.14 16.73 7.19
N ALA A 60 -2.82 17.58 8.17
CA ALA A 60 -2.74 17.19 9.57
C ALA A 60 -3.66 18.06 10.41
N GLU A 61 -4.50 17.43 11.22
CA GLU A 61 -5.41 18.09 12.14
C GLU A 61 -5.23 17.51 13.55
N LEU A 62 -5.21 18.35 14.57
CA LEU A 62 -5.17 17.91 15.96
C LEU A 62 -6.59 17.92 16.54
N VAL A 63 -7.14 16.75 16.82
CA VAL A 63 -8.50 16.57 17.36
C VAL A 63 -8.41 15.81 18.68
N ASN A 64 -8.82 16.45 19.78
CA ASN A 64 -8.86 15.82 21.11
C ASN A 64 -7.56 15.09 21.51
N ARG A 65 -6.40 15.71 21.22
CA ARG A 65 -5.04 15.17 21.46
C ARG A 65 -4.58 14.06 20.51
N CYS A 66 -5.40 13.64 19.56
CA CYS A 66 -5.04 12.72 18.49
C CYS A 66 -4.72 13.51 17.21
N VAL A 67 -3.61 13.19 16.54
CA VAL A 67 -3.28 13.74 15.23
C VAL A 67 -3.97 12.92 14.15
N VAL A 68 -4.83 13.55 13.37
CA VAL A 68 -5.47 12.96 12.20
C VAL A 68 -4.66 13.36 10.96
N LEU A 69 -4.14 12.38 10.23
CA LEU A 69 -3.38 12.59 9.00
C LEU A 69 -4.20 12.15 7.79
N ASN A 70 -4.79 13.11 7.09
CA ASN A 70 -5.59 12.91 5.88
C ASN A 70 -4.72 12.66 4.64
N VAL A 71 -5.22 11.82 3.72
CA VAL A 71 -4.60 11.64 2.41
C VAL A 71 -4.95 12.84 1.55
N ARG A 72 -3.91 13.54 1.08
CA ARG A 72 -4.05 14.66 0.17
C ARG A 72 -3.20 14.42 -1.07
N GLU A 73 -3.82 14.52 -2.24
CA GLU A 73 -3.09 14.44 -3.51
C GLU A 73 -2.37 15.76 -3.80
N THR A 74 -1.22 15.65 -4.46
CA THR A 74 -0.49 16.82 -4.98
C THR A 74 -1.08 17.25 -6.31
N GLU A 75 -0.94 18.54 -6.66
CA GLU A 75 -1.38 19.07 -7.96
C GLU A 75 -0.77 18.26 -9.13
N ASP A 76 0.50 17.87 -9.03
CA ASP A 76 1.16 17.05 -10.04
C ASP A 76 0.61 15.62 -10.10
N SER A 77 0.15 15.06 -8.99
CA SER A 77 -0.47 13.72 -8.99
C SER A 77 -1.88 13.75 -9.56
N LEU A 78 -2.66 14.79 -9.27
CA LEU A 78 -3.96 15.04 -9.91
C LEU A 78 -3.80 15.23 -11.42
N ARG A 79 -2.85 16.08 -11.85
CA ARG A 79 -2.56 16.28 -13.27
C ARG A 79 -2.20 14.96 -13.96
N ARG A 80 -1.32 14.16 -13.37
CA ARG A 80 -0.95 12.84 -13.90
C ARG A 80 -2.14 11.89 -13.96
N ALA A 81 -3.02 11.89 -12.96
CA ALA A 81 -4.22 11.05 -12.97
C ALA A 81 -5.21 11.45 -14.08
N LEU A 82 -5.34 12.74 -14.38
CA LEU A 82 -6.22 13.28 -15.42
C LEU A 82 -5.65 13.18 -16.85
N THR A 83 -4.34 12.96 -16.99
CA THR A 83 -3.64 12.96 -18.28
C THR A 83 -3.00 11.61 -18.62
N ARG A 84 -3.45 10.54 -17.97
CA ARG A 84 -2.98 9.18 -18.25
C ARG A 84 -3.23 8.82 -19.70
N ASP A 85 -2.25 8.15 -20.32
CA ASP A 85 -2.43 7.58 -21.65
C ASP A 85 -3.07 6.18 -21.58
N ASP A 86 -3.59 5.71 -22.71
CA ASP A 86 -4.23 4.38 -22.83
C ASP A 86 -3.34 3.22 -22.33
N ARG A 87 -2.01 3.40 -22.40
CA ARG A 87 -1.07 2.38 -21.97
C ARG A 87 -0.95 2.36 -20.45
N GLU A 88 -0.89 3.53 -19.82
CA GLU A 88 -0.89 3.68 -18.36
C GLU A 88 -2.20 3.16 -17.76
N GLU A 89 -3.34 3.50 -18.35
CA GLU A 89 -4.65 2.98 -17.92
C GLU A 89 -4.70 1.46 -18.01
N ARG A 90 -4.19 0.88 -19.11
CA ARG A 90 -4.11 -0.57 -19.27
C ARG A 90 -3.18 -1.23 -18.24
N MET A 91 -2.07 -0.58 -17.90
CA MET A 91 -1.17 -1.07 -16.86
C MET A 91 -1.82 -1.03 -15.47
N CYS A 92 -2.65 -0.04 -15.17
CA CYS A 92 -3.47 -0.01 -13.96
C CYS A 92 -4.48 -1.17 -13.96
N TYR A 93 -5.21 -1.36 -15.06
CA TYR A 93 -6.19 -2.44 -15.22
C TYR A 93 -5.56 -3.83 -15.02
N TRP A 94 -4.33 -4.05 -15.52
CA TRP A 94 -3.63 -5.32 -15.31
C TRP A 94 -3.35 -5.67 -13.84
N GLY A 95 -3.32 -4.67 -12.95
CA GLY A 95 -3.29 -4.92 -11.50
C GLY A 95 -4.60 -5.57 -11.03
N TYR A 96 -5.72 -4.89 -11.26
CA TYR A 96 -7.05 -5.37 -10.87
C TYR A 96 -7.43 -6.68 -11.55
N ALA A 97 -7.11 -6.84 -12.84
CA ALA A 97 -7.34 -8.10 -13.54
C ALA A 97 -6.49 -9.25 -12.98
N PHE A 98 -5.32 -8.97 -12.42
CA PHE A 98 -4.52 -9.97 -11.73
C PHE A 98 -5.15 -10.35 -10.39
N GLU A 99 -5.63 -9.37 -9.60
CA GLU A 99 -6.39 -9.62 -8.37
C GLU A 99 -7.58 -10.55 -8.64
N GLU A 100 -8.43 -10.18 -9.61
CA GLU A 100 -9.58 -10.99 -10.04
C GLU A 100 -9.14 -12.42 -10.43
N SER A 101 -8.08 -12.55 -11.23
CA SER A 101 -7.59 -13.86 -11.69
C SER A 101 -7.11 -14.79 -10.58
N VAL A 102 -6.64 -14.24 -9.47
CA VAL A 102 -6.09 -14.99 -8.34
C VAL A 102 -7.17 -15.29 -7.30
N CYS A 103 -8.14 -14.39 -7.12
CA CYS A 103 -9.11 -14.45 -6.03
C CYS A 103 -10.46 -15.08 -6.44
N ALA A 104 -10.90 -14.92 -7.69
CA ALA A 104 -12.20 -15.41 -8.13
C ALA A 104 -12.18 -16.89 -8.51
N GLU A 105 -13.21 -17.64 -8.12
CA GLU A 105 -13.41 -19.03 -8.60
C GLU A 105 -13.62 -19.09 -10.12
N LYS A 106 -14.27 -18.05 -10.66
CA LYS A 106 -14.58 -17.92 -12.08
C LYS A 106 -14.23 -16.51 -12.57
N PRO A 107 -12.93 -16.23 -12.79
CA PRO A 107 -12.47 -14.89 -13.10
C PRO A 107 -13.01 -14.42 -14.45
N PHE A 108 -13.38 -13.15 -14.52
CA PHE A 108 -13.82 -12.47 -15.76
C PHE A 108 -15.15 -12.96 -16.35
N GLU A 109 -16.02 -13.64 -15.57
CA GLU A 109 -17.42 -13.83 -15.97
C GLU A 109 -18.15 -12.47 -16.10
N GLU A 110 -17.79 -11.52 -15.23
CA GLU A 110 -18.24 -10.13 -15.26
C GLU A 110 -17.06 -9.16 -15.48
N PRO A 111 -17.33 -7.90 -15.91
CA PRO A 111 -16.30 -6.87 -15.96
C PRO A 111 -15.64 -6.66 -14.59
N VAL A 112 -14.30 -6.56 -14.56
CA VAL A 112 -13.53 -6.33 -13.33
C VAL A 112 -13.93 -4.99 -12.70
N ASP A 113 -14.49 -5.04 -11.48
CA ASP A 113 -14.76 -3.85 -10.69
C ASP A 113 -13.47 -3.32 -10.07
N CYS A 114 -12.97 -2.22 -10.62
CA CYS A 114 -11.74 -1.57 -10.16
C CYS A 114 -11.98 -0.60 -8.98
N LEU A 115 -13.21 -0.48 -8.48
CA LEU A 115 -13.58 0.41 -7.38
C LEU A 115 -13.90 -0.34 -6.09
N ASP A 116 -14.35 -1.59 -6.20
CA ASP A 116 -14.57 -2.45 -5.04
C ASP A 116 -13.24 -2.66 -4.28
N CYS A 117 -13.32 -2.64 -2.95
CA CYS A 117 -12.14 -2.78 -2.11
C CYS A 117 -12.52 -3.26 -0.71
N PHE A 118 -11.70 -4.16 -0.15
CA PHE A 118 -11.76 -4.55 1.24
C PHE A 118 -10.66 -3.83 2.02
N CYS A 119 -11.03 -3.19 3.13
CA CYS A 119 -10.08 -2.48 3.98
C CYS A 119 -10.10 -3.03 5.40
N SER A 120 -8.91 -3.11 6.01
CA SER A 120 -8.72 -3.54 7.40
C SER A 120 -8.26 -2.36 8.24
N VAL A 121 -8.93 -2.14 9.38
CA VAL A 121 -8.53 -1.16 10.40
C VAL A 121 -7.67 -1.88 11.42
N VAL A 122 -6.43 -1.43 11.57
CA VAL A 122 -5.45 -2.06 12.45
C VAL A 122 -4.85 -1.06 13.41
N ARG A 123 -4.60 -1.52 14.63
CA ARG A 123 -3.84 -0.82 15.65
C ARG A 123 -2.38 -1.26 15.59
N THR A 124 -1.45 -0.30 15.57
CA THR A 124 -0.02 -0.56 15.61
C THR A 124 0.72 0.42 16.54
N LYS A 125 2.02 0.22 16.70
CA LYS A 125 2.92 1.16 17.37
C LYS A 125 4.04 1.58 16.44
N LEU A 126 4.28 2.89 16.37
CA LEU A 126 5.41 3.47 15.68
C LEU A 126 6.27 4.24 16.70
N GLY A 127 7.41 3.64 17.09
CA GLY A 127 8.17 4.15 18.22
C GLY A 127 7.34 4.11 19.50
N THR A 128 7.06 5.28 20.07
CA THR A 128 6.20 5.42 21.26
C THR A 128 4.75 5.76 20.94
N LEU A 129 4.42 6.04 19.67
CA LEU A 129 3.09 6.48 19.25
C LEU A 129 2.19 5.26 18.98
N ASN A 130 0.97 5.31 19.50
CA ASN A 130 -0.12 4.41 19.13
C ASN A 130 -0.77 4.94 17.87
N VAL A 131 -0.76 4.13 16.81
CA VAL A 131 -1.28 4.51 15.50
C VAL A 131 -2.45 3.61 15.16
N LEU A 132 -3.60 4.20 14.88
CA LEU A 132 -4.70 3.52 14.22
C LEU A 132 -4.59 3.81 12.73
N MET A 133 -4.62 2.77 11.90
CA MET A 133 -4.60 2.96 10.47
C MET A 133 -5.54 2.03 9.73
N CYS A 134 -6.09 2.53 8.64
CA CYS A 134 -6.86 1.73 7.70
C CYS A 134 -6.03 1.47 6.45
N GLY A 135 -6.10 0.26 5.91
CA GLY A 135 -5.43 -0.09 4.67
C GLY A 135 -6.20 -1.14 3.90
N GLU A 136 -6.23 -0.97 2.60
CA GLU A 136 -6.70 -1.98 1.65
C GLU A 136 -5.88 -3.27 1.76
N VAL A 137 -6.58 -4.40 1.65
CA VAL A 137 -6.05 -5.76 1.61
C VAL A 137 -6.61 -6.47 0.39
N ASP A 138 -5.74 -7.08 -0.41
CA ASP A 138 -6.12 -7.70 -1.68
C ASP A 138 -6.80 -9.06 -1.48
N CYS A 139 -6.23 -9.95 -0.65
CA CYS A 139 -6.84 -11.23 -0.31
C CYS A 139 -6.26 -11.85 0.97
N PHE A 140 -6.77 -13.04 1.32
CA PHE A 140 -6.31 -13.87 2.43
C PHE A 140 -6.19 -15.33 1.98
N ASP A 141 -5.30 -16.10 2.61
CA ASP A 141 -5.07 -17.52 2.28
C ASP A 141 -5.59 -18.52 3.32
N SER A 142 -6.13 -18.03 4.44
CA SER A 142 -6.88 -18.82 5.42
C SER A 142 -7.99 -17.97 6.05
N ASP A 143 -9.08 -18.64 6.45
CA ASP A 143 -10.26 -18.00 7.07
C ASP A 143 -10.06 -17.69 8.57
N ASP A 144 -8.84 -17.82 9.10
CA ASP A 144 -8.58 -17.71 10.53
C ASP A 144 -8.65 -16.26 11.05
N GLY A 145 -8.85 -15.28 10.16
CA GLY A 145 -8.98 -13.86 10.52
C GLY A 145 -7.69 -13.22 11.04
N ASP A 146 -6.56 -13.92 10.98
CA ASP A 146 -5.26 -13.38 11.38
C ASP A 146 -4.71 -12.43 10.30
N LEU A 147 -4.13 -11.31 10.72
CA LEU A 147 -3.37 -10.41 9.85
C LEU A 147 -2.25 -11.15 9.09
N ALA A 148 -1.74 -12.26 9.66
CA ALA A 148 -0.77 -13.13 9.01
C ALA A 148 -1.30 -13.82 7.74
N SER A 149 -2.62 -14.01 7.64
CA SER A 149 -3.28 -14.67 6.51
C SER A 149 -3.47 -13.73 5.32
N TYR A 150 -3.34 -12.41 5.52
CA TYR A 150 -3.39 -11.45 4.42
C TYR A 150 -2.23 -11.64 3.44
N VAL A 151 -2.55 -11.49 2.16
CA VAL A 151 -1.61 -11.56 1.04
C VAL A 151 -1.81 -10.33 0.15
N GLU A 152 -0.72 -9.64 -0.14
CA GLU A 152 -0.71 -8.55 -1.13
C GLU A 152 -0.45 -9.12 -2.52
N LEU A 153 -1.16 -8.64 -3.54
CA LEU A 153 -1.03 -9.03 -4.92
C LEU A 153 -0.35 -7.92 -5.71
N LYS A 154 0.72 -8.27 -6.43
CA LYS A 154 1.45 -7.30 -7.26
C LYS A 154 1.74 -7.86 -8.64
N THR A 155 1.72 -6.99 -9.65
CA THR A 155 2.25 -7.32 -10.97
C THR A 155 3.50 -6.52 -11.29
N THR A 156 4.41 -7.13 -12.04
CA THR A 156 5.58 -6.43 -12.60
C THR A 156 6.00 -7.05 -13.92
N ARG A 157 6.67 -6.29 -14.77
CA ARG A 157 7.27 -6.84 -16.00
C ARG A 157 8.35 -7.87 -15.66
N VAL A 158 8.47 -8.92 -16.45
CA VAL A 158 9.64 -9.82 -16.43
C VAL A 158 10.94 -9.03 -16.60
N MET A 159 11.99 -9.49 -15.92
CA MET A 159 13.31 -8.86 -15.95
C MET A 159 14.30 -9.84 -16.58
N ASN A 160 15.03 -9.38 -17.58
CA ASN A 160 15.90 -10.21 -18.41
C ASN A 160 17.39 -9.92 -18.18
N ASP A 161 17.71 -8.90 -17.39
CA ASP A 161 19.09 -8.51 -17.12
C ASP A 161 19.30 -7.99 -15.68
N PRO A 162 20.55 -8.04 -15.15
CA PRO A 162 20.84 -7.63 -13.79
C PRO A 162 20.56 -6.15 -13.48
N ARG A 163 20.56 -5.26 -14.49
CA ARG A 163 20.26 -3.83 -14.26
C ARG A 163 18.78 -3.64 -13.98
N GLN A 164 17.92 -4.36 -14.70
CA GLN A 164 16.48 -4.37 -14.45
C GLN A 164 16.16 -4.90 -13.05
N VAL A 165 16.81 -5.99 -12.65
CA VAL A 165 16.67 -6.57 -11.30
C VAL A 165 17.09 -5.56 -10.22
N LYS A 166 18.27 -4.94 -10.37
CA LYS A 166 18.74 -3.91 -9.45
C LYS A 166 17.76 -2.74 -9.36
N LYS A 167 17.21 -2.26 -10.47
CA LYS A 167 16.21 -1.18 -10.47
C LYS A 167 14.94 -1.60 -9.72
N PHE A 168 14.44 -2.80 -9.99
CA PHE A 168 13.28 -3.38 -9.29
C PHE A 168 13.51 -3.44 -7.78
N GLU A 169 14.66 -3.94 -7.35
CA GLU A 169 15.02 -4.06 -5.94
C GLU A 169 15.20 -2.69 -5.26
N LYS A 170 15.81 -1.71 -5.94
CA LYS A 170 16.03 -0.37 -5.37
C LYS A 170 14.76 0.49 -5.32
N GLU A 171 13.86 0.35 -6.28
CA GLU A 171 12.71 1.26 -6.41
C GLU A 171 11.38 0.60 -6.06
N LYS A 172 11.04 -0.54 -6.67
CA LYS A 172 9.73 -1.18 -6.48
C LYS A 172 9.62 -1.91 -5.15
N LEU A 173 10.65 -2.69 -4.79
CA LEU A 173 10.63 -3.43 -3.52
C LEU A 173 10.58 -2.51 -2.30
N LEU A 174 11.14 -1.30 -2.38
CA LEU A 174 10.99 -0.29 -1.32
C LEU A 174 9.51 0.02 -1.04
N LYS A 175 8.74 0.30 -2.10
CA LYS A 175 7.33 0.65 -1.98
C LYS A 175 6.49 -0.53 -1.51
N TRP A 176 6.75 -1.72 -2.04
CA TRP A 176 6.08 -2.95 -1.63
C TRP A 176 6.37 -3.30 -0.18
N TRP A 177 7.64 -3.17 0.24
CA TRP A 177 8.03 -3.33 1.64
C TRP A 177 7.26 -2.36 2.53
N ALA A 178 7.30 -1.06 2.25
CA ALA A 178 6.64 -0.07 3.09
C ALA A 178 5.13 -0.28 3.19
N GLN A 179 4.47 -0.62 2.07
CA GLN A 179 3.04 -0.90 2.02
C GLN A 179 2.66 -2.12 2.86
N SER A 180 3.27 -3.26 2.60
CA SER A 180 2.91 -4.51 3.28
C SER A 180 3.39 -4.52 4.73
N TYR A 181 4.58 -3.97 5.01
CA TYR A 181 5.12 -3.86 6.37
C TYR A 181 4.23 -3.00 7.26
N ALA A 182 3.76 -1.85 6.75
CA ALA A 182 2.90 -0.97 7.51
C ALA A 182 1.65 -1.70 8.00
N LEU A 183 0.96 -2.45 7.12
CA LEU A 183 -0.28 -3.16 7.49
C LEU A 183 -0.06 -4.53 8.17
N GLY A 184 1.20 -4.95 8.36
CA GLY A 184 1.51 -6.28 8.92
C GLY A 184 1.34 -7.45 7.95
N VAL A 185 1.14 -7.19 6.66
CA VAL A 185 1.01 -8.20 5.61
C VAL A 185 2.36 -8.87 5.38
N ARG A 186 2.42 -10.20 5.59
CA ARG A 186 3.68 -10.96 5.61
C ARG A 186 4.14 -11.43 4.24
N ARG A 187 3.22 -11.50 3.27
CA ARG A 187 3.43 -12.15 1.98
C ARG A 187 2.93 -11.29 0.83
N ILE A 188 3.68 -11.31 -0.26
CA ILE A 188 3.35 -10.63 -1.51
C ILE A 188 3.44 -11.66 -2.64
N LEU A 189 2.31 -11.95 -3.29
CA LEU A 189 2.28 -12.77 -4.50
C LEU A 189 2.52 -11.88 -5.71
N VAL A 190 3.59 -12.18 -6.45
CA VAL A 190 4.01 -11.37 -7.60
C VAL A 190 3.74 -12.10 -8.90
N GLY A 191 2.89 -11.51 -9.75
CA GLY A 191 2.71 -11.87 -11.14
C GLY A 191 3.72 -11.17 -12.05
N PHE A 192 4.69 -11.92 -12.57
CA PHE A 192 5.61 -11.42 -13.59
C PHE A 192 4.97 -11.57 -14.97
N ARG A 193 4.71 -10.44 -15.62
CA ARG A 193 4.05 -10.36 -16.92
C ARG A 193 4.99 -9.98 -18.05
N ASP A 194 4.63 -10.38 -19.26
CA ASP A 194 5.27 -9.92 -20.49
C ASP A 194 4.79 -8.51 -20.89
N ASP A 195 5.16 -8.08 -22.10
CA ASP A 195 4.85 -6.76 -22.64
C ASP A 195 3.41 -6.63 -23.18
N VAL A 196 2.71 -7.75 -23.38
CA VAL A 196 1.30 -7.77 -23.79
C VAL A 196 0.33 -7.94 -22.62
N GLY A 197 0.86 -8.08 -21.39
CA GLY A 197 0.07 -8.12 -20.17
C GLY A 197 -0.18 -9.52 -19.61
N LYS A 198 0.36 -10.56 -20.25
CA LYS A 198 0.16 -11.94 -19.81
C LYS A 198 1.12 -12.27 -18.68
N VAL A 199 0.61 -12.74 -17.54
CA VAL A 199 1.42 -13.27 -16.45
C VAL A 199 2.03 -14.60 -16.89
N VAL A 200 3.36 -14.69 -16.83
CA VAL A 200 4.16 -15.87 -17.26
C VAL A 200 4.87 -16.56 -16.10
N LYS A 201 4.96 -15.92 -14.94
CA LYS A 201 5.55 -16.49 -13.73
C LYS A 201 4.90 -15.91 -12.48
N LEU A 202 4.70 -16.74 -11.47
CA LEU A 202 4.32 -16.34 -10.11
C LEU A 202 5.50 -16.50 -9.15
N GLN A 203 5.60 -15.64 -8.15
CA GLN A 203 6.55 -15.79 -7.05
C GLN A 203 5.98 -15.22 -5.76
N MET A 204 6.06 -15.99 -4.68
CA MET A 204 5.77 -15.50 -3.34
C MET A 204 7.01 -14.82 -2.75
N LEU A 205 6.85 -13.60 -2.27
CA LEU A 205 7.89 -12.86 -1.53
C LEU A 205 7.45 -12.70 -0.08
N GLU A 206 8.42 -12.79 0.85
CA GLU A 206 8.20 -12.46 2.26
C GLU A 206 8.58 -11.01 2.51
N THR A 207 7.65 -10.23 3.08
CA THR A 207 7.80 -8.79 3.32
C THR A 207 9.08 -8.46 4.09
N LEU A 208 9.39 -9.24 5.14
CA LEU A 208 10.56 -9.01 6.00
C LEU A 208 11.89 -9.39 5.32
N LYS A 209 11.86 -10.17 4.23
CA LYS A 209 13.06 -10.51 3.46
C LYS A 209 13.39 -9.48 2.38
N LEU A 210 12.45 -8.57 2.06
CA LEU A 210 12.65 -7.59 0.99
C LEU A 210 13.89 -6.69 1.16
N PRO A 211 14.20 -6.15 2.36
CA PRO A 211 15.43 -5.37 2.56
C PRO A 211 16.71 -6.17 2.27
N GLY A 212 16.67 -7.49 2.43
CA GLY A 212 17.81 -8.37 2.18
C GLY A 212 18.18 -8.46 0.69
N TYR A 213 17.21 -8.38 -0.22
CA TYR A 213 17.49 -8.43 -1.66
C TYR A 213 18.29 -7.22 -2.14
N VAL A 214 18.04 -6.04 -1.55
CA VAL A 214 18.69 -4.81 -1.97
C VAL A 214 20.03 -4.56 -1.26
N ALA A 215 20.29 -5.23 -0.13
CA ALA A 215 21.40 -4.93 0.78
C ALA A 215 22.81 -4.96 0.14
N ALA A 216 22.99 -5.73 -0.94
CA ALA A 216 24.25 -5.82 -1.67
C ALA A 216 24.54 -4.60 -2.57
N HIS A 217 23.55 -3.73 -2.81
CA HIS A 217 23.70 -2.58 -3.69
C HIS A 217 24.16 -1.33 -2.93
N GLU A 218 25.11 -0.60 -3.50
CA GLU A 218 25.47 0.73 -2.99
C GLU A 218 24.27 1.68 -2.99
N GLY A 219 24.10 2.45 -1.91
CA GLY A 219 22.95 3.34 -1.71
C GLY A 219 21.61 2.59 -1.67
N ALA A 220 21.59 1.38 -1.13
CA ALA A 220 20.38 0.61 -0.86
C ALA A 220 19.52 1.27 0.21
N TRP A 221 18.21 1.14 0.07
CA TRP A 221 17.30 1.43 1.16
C TRP A 221 17.37 0.36 2.23
N ASN A 222 17.01 0.71 3.47
CA ASN A 222 17.01 -0.25 4.57
C ASN A 222 15.85 0.04 5.53
N ALA A 223 15.33 -1.01 6.17
CA ALA A 223 14.17 -0.89 7.05
C ALA A 223 14.42 0.03 8.26
N ARG A 224 15.65 0.05 8.80
CA ARG A 224 16.01 0.84 9.98
C ARG A 224 15.84 2.33 9.73
N ASP A 225 16.38 2.83 8.62
CA ASP A 225 16.30 4.26 8.31
C ASP A 225 14.87 4.65 7.89
N GLY A 226 14.09 3.74 7.29
CA GLY A 226 12.68 3.98 6.97
C GLY A 226 11.83 4.14 8.23
N LEU A 227 12.05 3.25 9.21
CA LEU A 227 11.42 3.36 10.53
C LEU A 227 11.83 4.64 11.27
N ARG A 228 13.11 5.02 11.19
CA ARG A 228 13.59 6.29 11.77
C ARG A 228 12.89 7.49 11.14
N CYS A 229 12.81 7.55 9.81
CA CYS A 229 12.08 8.62 9.10
C CYS A 229 10.63 8.70 9.56
N ALA A 230 9.94 7.56 9.64
CA ALA A 230 8.54 7.53 10.07
C ALA A 230 8.35 7.92 11.54
N SER A 231 9.30 7.61 12.42
CA SER A 231 9.22 7.96 13.85
C SER A 231 9.61 9.40 14.19
N LEU A 232 10.22 10.14 13.24
CA LEU A 232 10.66 11.52 13.44
C LEU A 232 9.60 12.56 13.08
N VAL A 233 8.54 12.13 12.38
CA VAL A 233 7.39 12.95 11.97
C VAL A 233 6.28 12.79 12.99
#